data_AF-A0A293MXX6-F1
#
_entry.id   AF-A0A293MXX6-F1
#
_cell.length_a   1.000
_cell.length_b   1.000
_cell.length_c   1.000
_cell.angle_alpha   90.00
_cell.angle_beta   90.00
_cell.angle_gamma   90.00
#
_symmetry.space_group_name_H-M   'P 1'
#
loop_
_entity.id
_entity.type
_entity.pdbx_description
1 polymer ?
#
loop_
_entity_poly.entity_id
_entity_poly.type
_entity_poly.pdbx_seq_one_letter_code
_entity_poly.pdbx_strand_id
1 'polypeptide(L)' 'MDSDVIREGRLIDIVDCKWRDDKLPDEDIAVPVIELPDPEPDNNNINETLREQEQKWTDLALNKLNGQTHGT' A
#
# COMPACT_ATOMS: atom_id res chain seq x y z
N MET A 1 -6.57 43.64 21.93
CA MET A 1 -6.25 44.11 20.57
C MET A 1 -7.04 43.20 19.61
N ASP A 2 -7.47 43.65 18.44
CA ASP A 2 -8.28 42.77 17.55
C ASP A 2 -7.49 41.54 17.03
N SER A 3 -6.16 41.56 17.20
CA SER A 3 -5.26 40.43 16.98
C SER A 3 -5.25 39.39 18.11
N ASP A 4 -5.79 39.70 19.28
CA ASP A 4 -5.77 38.82 20.45
C ASP A 4 -7.06 38.02 20.52
N VAL A 5 -6.95 36.70 20.36
CA VAL A 5 -8.07 35.79 20.60
C VAL A 5 -8.38 35.73 22.10
N ILE A 6 -9.63 36.03 22.45
CA ILE A 6 -10.16 35.78 23.78
C ILE A 6 -10.33 34.27 23.95
N ARG A 7 -9.55 33.67 24.85
CA ARG A 7 -9.65 32.24 25.19
C ARG A 7 -10.69 32.03 26.29
N GLU A 8 -11.47 30.97 26.18
CA GLU A 8 -12.45 30.61 27.20
C GLU A 8 -11.73 30.06 28.45
N GLY A 9 -11.73 30.84 29.53
CA GLY A 9 -11.00 30.51 30.77
C GLY A 9 -11.39 29.15 31.36
N ARG A 10 -12.68 28.79 31.29
CA ARG A 10 -13.17 27.49 31.77
C ARG A 10 -12.52 26.30 31.03
N LEU A 11 -12.28 26.41 29.72
CA LEU A 11 -11.59 25.35 28.97
C LEU A 11 -10.12 25.25 29.40
N ILE A 12 -9.47 26.37 29.71
CA ILE A 12 -8.09 26.38 30.22
C ILE A 12 -8.02 25.66 31.57
N ASP A 13 -9.03 25.81 32.43
CA ASP A 13 -9.06 25.17 33.75
C ASP A 13 -9.34 23.66 33.69
N ILE A 14 -10.05 23.19 32.66
CA ILE A 14 -10.42 21.77 32.48
C ILE A 14 -9.29 20.97 31.83
N VAL A 15 -8.57 21.56 30.86
CA VAL A 15 -7.53 20.88 30.10
C VAL A 15 -6.22 20.88 30.88
N ASP A 16 -5.80 19.70 31.37
CA ASP A 16 -4.51 19.52 32.06
C ASP A 16 -3.32 19.53 31.09
N CYS A 17 -2.10 19.62 31.63
CA CYS A 17 -0.89 19.67 30.80
C CYS A 17 -0.71 18.41 29.94
N LYS A 18 -1.12 17.24 30.46
CA LYS A 18 -0.97 15.97 29.74
C LYS A 18 -1.82 15.95 28.48
N TRP A 19 -3.07 16.39 28.57
CA TRP A 19 -3.98 16.45 27.43
C TRP A 19 -3.56 17.53 26.42
N ARG A 20 -2.96 18.64 26.85
CA ARG A 20 -2.40 19.65 25.93
C ARG A 20 -1.24 19.14 25.10
N ASP A 21 -0.43 18.28 25.69
CA ASP A 21 0.78 17.73 25.06
C ASP A 21 0.51 16.43 24.29
N ASP A 22 -0.69 15.85 24.48
CA ASP A 22 -1.11 14.61 23.83
C ASP A 22 -1.23 14.76 22.31
N LYS A 23 -0.83 13.71 21.58
CA LYS A 23 -0.86 13.66 20.12
C LYS A 23 -1.48 12.33 19.71
N LEU A 24 -2.34 12.38 18.69
CA LEU A 24 -2.83 11.17 18.07
C LEU A 24 -1.66 10.38 17.47
N PRO A 25 -1.71 9.04 17.52
CA PRO A 25 -0.71 8.20 16.86
C PRO A 25 -0.78 8.38 15.33
N ASP A 26 0.34 8.08 14.67
CA ASP A 26 0.38 7.93 13.22
C ASP A 26 -0.24 6.57 12.87
N GLU A 27 -1.37 6.59 12.16
CA GLU A 27 -2.08 5.39 11.72
C GLU A 27 -1.76 5.09 10.25
N ASP A 28 -1.62 3.81 9.93
CA ASP A 28 -1.38 3.36 8.56
C ASP A 28 -2.66 3.46 7.70
N ILE A 29 -2.47 3.74 6.42
CA ILE A 29 -3.55 3.75 5.43
C ILE A 29 -3.65 2.37 4.79
N ALA A 30 -4.88 1.87 4.62
CA ALA A 30 -5.13 0.63 3.89
C ALA A 30 -4.80 0.81 2.40
N VAL A 31 -3.68 0.20 1.96
CA VAL A 31 -3.26 0.20 0.55
C VAL A 31 -3.71 -1.10 -0.14
N PRO A 32 -4.40 -1.03 -1.30
CA PRO A 32 -4.77 -2.22 -2.05
C PRO A 32 -3.55 -2.95 -2.60
N VAL A 33 -3.18 -4.09 -2.01
CA VAL A 33 -1.98 -4.87 -2.37
C VAL A 33 -1.97 -5.26 -3.85
N ILE A 34 -3.13 -5.53 -4.44
CA ILE A 34 -3.25 -5.91 -5.86
C ILE A 34 -2.84 -4.81 -6.84
N GLU A 35 -2.85 -3.55 -6.40
CA GLU A 35 -2.40 -2.38 -7.20
C GLU A 35 -0.91 -2.06 -6.94
N LEU A 36 -0.23 -2.84 -6.10
CA LEU A 36 1.19 -2.68 -5.84
C LEU A 36 1.99 -3.62 -6.76
N PRO A 37 3.21 -3.21 -7.15
CA PRO A 37 4.15 -4.11 -7.82
C PRO A 37 4.49 -5.32 -6.96
N ASP A 38 4.75 -6.44 -7.61
CA ASP A 38 5.25 -7.64 -6.93
C ASP A 38 6.62 -7.35 -6.29
N PRO A 39 6.79 -7.57 -4.97
CA PRO A 39 8.10 -7.44 -4.32
C PRO A 39 9.13 -8.46 -4.83
N GLU A 40 8.71 -9.61 -5.36
CA GLU A 40 9.58 -10.68 -5.84
C GLU A 40 9.21 -11.10 -7.27
N PRO A 41 9.38 -10.23 -8.27
CA PRO A 41 8.86 -10.48 -9.60
C PRO A 41 9.65 -11.61 -10.29
N ASP A 42 8.95 -12.70 -10.64
CA ASP A 42 9.48 -13.86 -11.38
C ASP A 42 10.00 -13.49 -12.78
N ASN A 43 9.39 -12.44 -13.34
CA ASN A 43 9.75 -11.79 -14.59
C ASN A 43 10.58 -10.56 -14.26
N ASN A 44 11.61 -10.22 -15.05
CA ASN A 44 12.41 -9.00 -14.89
C ASN A 44 11.60 -7.66 -14.99
N ASN A 45 10.26 -7.68 -14.94
CA ASN A 45 9.41 -6.50 -14.91
C ASN A 45 8.97 -6.13 -13.49
N ILE A 46 9.73 -5.23 -12.87
CA ILE A 46 9.51 -4.73 -11.51
C ILE A 46 8.41 -3.66 -11.37
N ASN A 47 7.80 -3.23 -12.48
CA ASN A 47 6.85 -2.10 -12.47
C ASN A 47 5.38 -2.53 -12.61
N GLU A 48 5.11 -3.82 -12.80
CA GLU A 48 3.76 -4.34 -12.99
C GLU A 48 3.10 -4.70 -11.67
N THR A 49 1.86 -4.23 -11.52
CA THR A 49 1.02 -4.56 -10.38
C THR A 49 0.61 -6.03 -10.40
N LEU A 50 0.33 -6.61 -9.23
CA LEU A 50 -0.18 -8.00 -9.15
C LEU A 50 -1.43 -8.20 -10.02
N ARG A 51 -2.32 -7.20 -10.06
CA ARG A 51 -3.51 -7.21 -10.93
C ARG A 51 -3.15 -7.33 -12.41
N GLU A 52 -2.18 -6.56 -12.89
CA GLU A 52 -1.77 -6.59 -14.30
C GLU A 52 -1.11 -7.92 -14.66
N GLN A 53 -0.34 -8.51 -13.75
CA GLN A 53 0.31 -9.81 -13.95
C GLN A 53 -0.72 -10.94 -14.13
N GLU A 54 -1.76 -10.99 -13.28
CA GLU A 54 -2.83 -12.00 -13.36
C GLU A 54 -3.63 -11.94 -14.68
N GLN A 55 -3.68 -10.77 -15.33
CA GLN A 55 -4.40 -10.59 -16.60
C GLN A 55 -3.60 -11.09 -17.81
N LYS A 56 -2.32 -11.43 -17.64
CA LYS A 56 -1.48 -11.93 -18.72
C LYS A 56 -1.68 -13.41 -18.94
N TRP A 57 -1.72 -13.80 -20.22
CA TRP A 57 -1.69 -15.19 -20.60
C TRP A 57 -0.25 -15.63 -20.91
N THR A 58 0.34 -16.39 -19.99
CA THR A 58 1.73 -16.86 -20.09
C THR A 58 1.88 -18.29 -20.60
N ASP A 59 0.77 -19.01 -20.80
CA ASP A 59 0.79 -20.39 -21.30
C ASP A 59 1.02 -20.43 -22.82
N LEU A 60 2.21 -20.87 -23.21
CA LEU A 60 2.61 -21.05 -24.60
C LEU A 60 2.49 -22.51 -25.07
N ALA A 61 2.04 -23.44 -24.21
CA ALA A 61 1.94 -24.88 -24.51
C ALA A 61 3.22 -25.54 -25.07
N LEU A 62 4.41 -24.99 -24.77
CA LEU A 62 5.70 -25.45 -25.32
C LEU A 62 6.05 -26.90 -24.95
N ASN A 63 5.46 -27.43 -23.88
CA ASN A 63 5.58 -28.84 -23.49
C ASN A 63 5.17 -29.80 -24.62
N LYS A 64 4.32 -29.38 -25.56
CA LYS A 64 3.90 -30.18 -26.72
C LYS A 64 5.03 -30.42 -27.72
N LEU A 65 6.04 -29.54 -27.79
CA LEU A 65 7.15 -29.65 -28.73
C LEU A 65 8.18 -30.70 -28.30
N ASN A 66 8.40 -30.88 -26.99
CA ASN A 66 9.38 -31.83 -26.46
C ASN A 66 8.93 -33.30 -26.54
N GLY A 67 7.63 -33.56 -26.74
CA GLY A 67 7.10 -34.92 -26.89
C GLY A 67 7.23 -35.51 -28.30
N GLN A 68 7.57 -34.70 -29.31
CA GLN A 68 7.67 -35.15 -30.71
C GLN A 68 9.07 -35.65 -31.12
N THR A 69 10.09 -35.44 -30.29
CA THR A 69 11.49 -35.80 -30.62
C THR A 69 11.89 -37.23 -30.26
N HIS A 70 11.00 -38.00 -29.62
CA HIS A 70 11.20 -39.42 -29.33
C HIS A 70 10.18 -40.29 -30.10
N GLY A 71 10.37 -40.40 -31.41
CA GLY A 71 9.63 -41.32 -32.27
C GLY A 71 10.52 -41.79 -33.42
N THR A 72 11.45 -42.71 -33.11
CA THR A 72 12.05 -43.65 -34.07
C THR A 72 11.21 -44.91 -34.13
#